data_AF-K6GSR2-F1
#
_entry.id   AF-K6GSR2-F1
#
_cell.length_a   1.000
_cell.length_b   1.000
_cell.length_c   1.000
_cell.angle_alpha   90.00
_cell.angle_beta   90.00
_cell.angle_gamma   90.00
#
_symmetry.space_group_name_H-M   'P 1'
#
loop_
_entity.id
_entity.type
_entity.pdbx_description
1 polymer ?
#
loop_
_entity_poly.entity_id
_entity_poly.type
_entity_poly.pdbx_seq_one_letter_code
_entity_poly.pdbx_strand_id
1 'polypeptide(L)'
;MPSRRRLMTEVREALTLPTAQAALAALAPIAPINRQGPLFSLLLNPEAVIGWRAAVAFGASMADMADTRLEDAREVWRNLMWRVNEESGNIAWGIPQCMGETLARTPTLAADYHRILISYVQDMAGDCTFIDHAPLRLGAWWAIARLAEAAPELAARALPELTAALDDCSAEARGLAALAIERIKPEPAKTLLAALSRAATDPATFTRFDGWNLVPDAVAARGQAALAACRLCG
;
A
#
# COMPACT_ATOMS: atom_id res chain seq x y z
N MET A 1 30.57 -11.29 -5.95
CA MET A 1 29.26 -10.94 -5.35
C MET A 1 29.50 -10.49 -3.91
N PRO A 2 28.95 -9.36 -3.44
CA PRO A 2 29.01 -8.99 -2.04
C PRO A 2 28.36 -10.09 -1.17
N SER A 3 28.87 -10.30 0.05
CA SER A 3 28.27 -11.29 0.95
C SER A 3 26.85 -10.86 1.33
N ARG A 4 25.94 -11.82 1.53
CA ARG A 4 24.54 -11.55 1.95
C ARG A 4 24.47 -10.62 3.17
N ARG A 5 25.41 -10.78 4.11
CA ARG A 5 25.51 -9.93 5.31
C ARG A 5 25.89 -8.49 4.97
N ARG A 6 26.86 -8.29 4.09
CA ARG A 6 27.27 -6.94 3.64
C ARG A 6 26.12 -6.24 2.93
N LEU A 7 25.43 -6.94 2.03
CA LEU A 7 24.30 -6.39 1.30
C LEU A 7 23.15 -5.98 2.24
N MET A 8 22.84 -6.80 3.25
CA MET A 8 21.85 -6.44 4.28
C MET A 8 22.21 -5.14 5.00
N THR A 9 23.47 -5.00 5.39
CA THR A 9 23.96 -3.79 6.08
C THR A 9 23.82 -2.56 5.18
N GLU A 10 24.30 -2.65 3.93
CA GLU A 10 24.24 -1.54 2.95
C GLU A 10 22.80 -1.11 2.68
N VAL A 11 21.87 -2.07 2.47
CA VAL A 11 20.45 -1.74 2.26
C VAL A 11 19.85 -1.08 3.48
N ARG A 12 20.10 -1.61 4.68
CA ARG A 12 19.56 -1.02 5.91
C ARG A 12 20.07 0.40 6.15
N GLU A 13 21.35 0.65 5.93
CA GLU A 13 21.95 1.99 6.04
C GLU A 13 21.34 2.96 5.02
N ALA A 14 21.07 2.53 3.79
CA ALA A 14 20.39 3.38 2.81
C ALA A 14 18.99 3.80 3.28
N LEU A 15 18.25 2.91 3.95
CA LEU A 15 16.89 3.22 4.45
C LEU A 15 16.87 4.18 5.66
N THR A 16 18.02 4.45 6.29
CA THR A 16 18.10 5.49 7.35
C THR A 16 18.33 6.88 6.78
N LEU A 17 18.61 7.01 5.49
CA LEU A 17 18.84 8.31 4.85
C LEU A 17 17.61 9.22 4.96
N PRO A 18 17.81 10.56 4.97
CA PRO A 18 16.74 11.50 5.33
C PRO A 18 15.56 11.54 4.36
N THR A 19 15.74 11.12 3.10
CA THR A 19 14.71 11.19 2.06
C THR A 19 14.67 9.90 1.23
N ALA A 20 13.49 9.62 0.68
CA ALA A 20 13.31 8.51 -0.26
C ALA A 20 14.28 8.60 -1.44
N GLN A 21 14.44 9.80 -2.01
CA GLN A 21 15.33 10.03 -3.14
C GLN A 21 16.79 9.65 -2.82
N ALA A 22 17.30 10.04 -1.64
CA ALA A 22 18.66 9.71 -1.23
C ALA A 22 18.84 8.20 -1.01
N ALA A 23 17.86 7.55 -0.38
CA ALA A 23 17.86 6.11 -0.17
C ALA A 23 17.86 5.34 -1.50
N LEU A 24 16.94 5.68 -2.41
CA LEU A 24 16.84 5.03 -3.72
C LEU A 24 18.10 5.23 -4.56
N ALA A 25 18.69 6.44 -4.53
CA ALA A 25 19.97 6.70 -5.19
C ALA A 25 21.12 5.86 -4.61
N ALA A 26 21.16 5.67 -3.29
CA ALA A 26 22.16 4.81 -2.65
C ALA A 26 21.98 3.32 -2.98
N LEU A 27 20.74 2.88 -3.24
CA LEU A 27 20.42 1.50 -3.62
C LEU A 27 20.59 1.22 -5.12
N ALA A 28 20.57 2.26 -5.97
CA ALA A 28 20.62 2.13 -7.43
C ALA A 28 21.80 1.27 -7.96
N PRO A 29 23.03 1.33 -7.40
CA PRO A 29 24.15 0.49 -7.85
C PRO A 29 23.97 -1.01 -7.60
N ILE A 30 23.05 -1.42 -6.72
CA ILE A 30 22.74 -2.82 -6.45
C ILE A 30 21.78 -3.30 -7.55
N ALA A 31 22.06 -4.45 -8.19
CA ALA A 31 21.13 -5.01 -9.18
C ALA A 31 19.74 -5.24 -8.56
N PRO A 32 18.62 -4.88 -9.24
CA PRO A 32 17.28 -4.92 -8.67
C PRO A 32 16.89 -6.27 -8.02
N ILE A 33 17.17 -7.39 -8.69
CA ILE A 33 16.89 -8.73 -8.15
C ILE A 33 17.61 -9.01 -6.82
N ASN A 34 18.80 -8.42 -6.61
CA ASN A 34 19.57 -8.60 -5.39
C ASN A 34 19.06 -7.73 -4.23
N ARG A 35 18.28 -6.67 -4.50
CA ARG A 35 17.67 -5.82 -3.46
C ARG A 35 16.52 -6.53 -2.76
N GLN A 36 15.83 -7.45 -3.44
CA GLN A 36 14.61 -8.11 -2.97
C GLN A 36 14.78 -8.82 -1.63
N GLY A 37 15.79 -9.70 -1.50
CA GLY A 37 16.01 -10.48 -0.28
C GLY A 37 16.24 -9.63 0.99
N PRO A 38 17.16 -8.65 0.96
CA PRO A 38 17.33 -7.68 2.03
C PRO A 38 16.05 -6.90 2.36
N LEU A 39 15.37 -6.36 1.34
CA LEU A 39 14.16 -5.56 1.55
C LEU A 39 13.04 -6.37 2.20
N PHE A 40 12.80 -7.61 1.74
CA PHE A 40 11.86 -8.54 2.39
C PHE A 40 12.20 -8.76 3.87
N SER A 41 13.49 -8.92 4.19
CA SER A 41 13.91 -9.15 5.58
C SER A 41 13.67 -7.91 6.45
N LEU A 42 13.77 -6.71 5.86
CA LEU A 42 13.60 -5.43 6.56
C LEU A 42 12.14 -5.01 6.73
N LEU A 43 11.17 -5.67 6.08
CA LEU A 43 9.74 -5.43 6.31
C LEU A 43 9.34 -5.66 7.79
N LEU A 44 10.06 -6.56 8.47
CA LEU A 44 9.85 -6.90 9.88
C LEU A 44 10.84 -6.20 10.83
N ASN A 45 11.42 -5.07 10.40
CA ASN A 45 12.35 -4.33 11.25
C ASN A 45 11.65 -3.85 12.54
N PRO A 46 12.30 -3.93 13.72
CA PRO A 46 11.73 -3.42 14.98
C PRO A 46 11.36 -1.93 14.91
N GLU A 47 12.11 -1.14 14.16
CA GLU A 47 11.77 0.24 13.84
C GLU A 47 10.80 0.25 12.66
N ALA A 48 9.49 0.35 12.95
CA ALA A 48 8.42 0.22 11.95
C ALA A 48 8.64 1.10 10.70
N VAL A 49 9.17 2.31 10.85
CA VAL A 49 9.45 3.22 9.72
C VAL A 49 10.44 2.61 8.71
N ILE A 50 11.39 1.78 9.15
CA ILE A 50 12.33 1.10 8.26
C ILE A 50 11.60 0.05 7.42
N GLY A 51 10.62 -0.65 7.98
CA GLY A 51 9.78 -1.58 7.23
C GLY A 51 8.97 -0.88 6.13
N TRP A 52 8.40 0.29 6.44
CA TRP A 52 7.71 1.12 5.45
C TRP A 52 8.64 1.64 4.35
N ARG A 53 9.83 2.12 4.71
CA ARG A 53 10.86 2.56 3.75
C ARG A 53 11.38 1.40 2.89
N ALA A 54 11.44 0.19 3.46
CA ALA A 54 11.76 -1.02 2.71
C ALA A 54 10.70 -1.33 1.65
N ALA A 55 9.40 -1.15 1.95
CA ALA A 55 8.33 -1.29 0.96
C ALA A 55 8.44 -0.25 -0.19
N VAL A 56 8.80 1.00 0.12
CA VAL A 56 9.08 2.05 -0.89
C VAL A 56 10.24 1.64 -1.81
N ALA A 57 11.35 1.19 -1.22
CA ALA A 57 12.50 0.70 -1.97
C ALA A 57 12.20 -0.59 -2.74
N PHE A 58 11.29 -1.43 -2.23
CA PHE A 58 10.80 -2.63 -2.90
C PHE A 58 10.04 -2.27 -4.18
N GLY A 59 9.09 -1.34 -4.12
CA GLY A 59 8.37 -0.88 -5.31
C GLY A 59 9.30 -0.28 -6.36
N ALA A 60 10.29 0.52 -5.94
CA ALA A 60 11.30 1.04 -6.87
C ALA A 60 12.14 -0.08 -7.51
N SER A 61 12.53 -1.10 -6.73
CA SER A 61 13.21 -2.29 -7.24
C SER A 61 12.35 -3.07 -8.24
N MET A 62 11.04 -3.17 -8.01
CA MET A 62 10.10 -3.81 -8.94
C MET A 62 9.95 -3.02 -10.25
N ALA A 63 9.96 -1.69 -10.19
CA ALA A 63 9.97 -0.84 -11.37
C ALA A 63 11.24 -1.05 -12.21
N ASP A 64 12.42 -1.01 -11.59
CA ASP A 64 13.70 -1.28 -12.29
C ASP A 64 13.73 -2.69 -12.92
N MET A 65 13.17 -3.70 -12.24
CA MET A 65 13.01 -5.05 -12.79
C MET A 65 12.08 -5.05 -14.01
N ALA A 66 10.94 -4.36 -13.92
CA ALA A 66 9.96 -4.31 -15.00
C ALA A 66 10.51 -3.60 -16.26
N ASP A 67 11.27 -2.52 -16.07
CA ASP A 67 11.92 -1.78 -17.15
C ASP A 67 12.98 -2.61 -17.88
N THR A 68 13.65 -3.51 -17.15
CA THR A 68 14.64 -4.42 -17.74
C THR A 68 13.97 -5.64 -18.39
N ARG A 69 13.08 -6.30 -17.64
CA ARG A 69 12.34 -7.50 -18.05
C ARG A 69 11.10 -7.69 -17.19
N LEU A 70 9.94 -7.30 -17.74
CA LEU A 70 8.63 -7.40 -17.08
C LEU A 70 8.33 -8.77 -16.45
N GLU A 71 8.73 -9.87 -17.09
CA GLU A 71 8.50 -11.22 -16.56
C GLU A 71 9.17 -11.47 -15.21
N ASP A 72 10.36 -10.90 -14.97
CA ASP A 72 11.05 -11.08 -13.69
C ASP A 72 10.26 -10.40 -12.57
N ALA A 73 9.67 -9.23 -12.86
CA ALA A 73 8.77 -8.55 -11.92
C ALA A 73 7.46 -9.34 -11.71
N ARG A 74 6.92 -9.97 -12.75
CA ARG A 74 5.73 -10.85 -12.63
C ARG A 74 6.02 -12.10 -11.81
N GLU A 75 7.22 -12.67 -11.88
CA GLU A 75 7.65 -13.78 -11.02
C GLU A 75 7.68 -13.38 -9.55
N VAL A 76 8.25 -12.21 -9.25
CA VAL A 76 8.24 -11.67 -7.88
C VAL A 76 6.81 -11.38 -7.42
N TRP A 77 5.96 -10.81 -8.29
CA TRP A 77 4.55 -10.58 -7.98
C TRP A 77 3.80 -11.87 -7.60
N ARG A 78 3.97 -12.94 -8.39
CA ARG A 78 3.40 -14.27 -8.06
C ARG A 78 3.89 -14.78 -6.69
N ASN A 79 5.15 -14.50 -6.34
CA ASN A 79 5.68 -14.82 -5.00
C ASN A 79 4.99 -14.02 -3.89
N LEU A 80 4.70 -12.73 -4.11
CA LEU A 80 3.93 -11.91 -3.17
C LEU A 80 2.51 -12.48 -2.96
N MET A 81 1.83 -12.85 -4.05
CA MET A 81 0.49 -13.44 -3.98
C MET A 81 0.48 -14.73 -3.15
N TRP A 82 1.47 -15.61 -3.37
CA TRP A 82 1.60 -16.83 -2.56
C TRP A 82 1.84 -16.51 -1.08
N ARG A 83 2.65 -15.49 -0.76
CA ARG A 83 2.92 -15.12 0.64
C ARG A 83 1.71 -14.58 1.40
N VAL A 84 0.77 -13.93 0.70
CA VAL A 84 -0.49 -13.45 1.30
C VAL A 84 -1.50 -14.57 1.46
N ASN A 85 -1.38 -15.65 0.69
CA ASN A 85 -2.24 -16.83 0.81
C ASN A 85 -2.04 -17.48 2.20
N GLU A 86 -3.15 -17.81 2.85
CA GLU A 86 -3.18 -18.45 4.17
C GLU A 86 -2.48 -19.82 4.18
N GLU A 87 -2.52 -20.55 3.06
CA GLU A 87 -1.85 -21.85 2.90
C GLU A 87 -0.32 -21.75 2.93
N SER A 88 0.24 -20.55 2.78
CA SER A 88 1.70 -20.35 2.77
C SER A 88 2.35 -20.49 4.15
N GLY A 89 1.56 -20.48 5.23
CA GLY A 89 2.03 -20.44 6.61
C GLY A 89 2.74 -19.13 6.99
N ASN A 90 2.63 -18.09 6.14
CA ASN A 90 3.18 -16.76 6.39
C ASN A 90 2.07 -15.79 6.83
N ILE A 91 2.38 -14.88 7.76
CA ILE A 91 1.45 -13.81 8.19
C ILE A 91 1.47 -12.63 7.20
N ALA A 92 2.42 -12.61 6.25
CA ALA A 92 2.47 -11.64 5.15
C ALA A 92 2.59 -10.16 5.56
N TRP A 93 3.12 -9.87 6.76
CA TRP A 93 3.39 -8.50 7.20
C TRP A 93 4.26 -7.74 6.18
N GLY A 94 3.83 -6.53 5.83
CA GLY A 94 4.51 -5.66 4.86
C GLY A 94 4.28 -6.04 3.39
N ILE A 95 3.72 -7.21 3.10
CA ILE A 95 3.51 -7.67 1.71
C ILE A 95 2.47 -6.82 0.97
N PRO A 96 1.29 -6.48 1.55
CA PRO A 96 0.36 -5.57 0.89
C PRO A 96 1.00 -4.21 0.57
N GLN A 97 1.84 -3.67 1.46
CA GLN A 97 2.56 -2.41 1.24
C GLN A 97 3.51 -2.51 0.04
N CYS A 98 4.26 -3.61 -0.07
CA CYS A 98 5.09 -3.89 -1.26
C CYS A 98 4.25 -3.98 -2.53
N MET A 99 3.07 -4.61 -2.47
CA MET A 99 2.14 -4.66 -3.60
C MET A 99 1.68 -3.26 -4.00
N GLY A 100 1.23 -2.44 -3.05
CA GLY A 100 0.80 -1.06 -3.30
C GLY A 100 1.91 -0.19 -3.91
N GLU A 101 3.13 -0.24 -3.36
CA GLU A 101 4.29 0.49 -3.91
C GLU A 101 4.68 0.00 -5.31
N THR A 102 4.54 -1.31 -5.58
CA THR A 102 4.79 -1.87 -6.91
C THR A 102 3.77 -1.35 -7.92
N LEU A 103 2.47 -1.46 -7.62
CA LEU A 103 1.43 -1.04 -8.56
C LEU A 103 1.44 0.46 -8.80
N ALA A 104 1.78 1.26 -7.78
CA ALA A 104 1.88 2.71 -7.92
C ALA A 104 3.06 3.18 -8.78
N ARG A 105 4.07 2.32 -9.03
CA ARG A 105 5.26 2.66 -9.82
C ARG A 105 5.31 1.97 -11.18
N THR A 106 4.59 0.87 -11.35
CA THR A 106 4.62 0.06 -12.57
C THR A 106 3.21 -0.06 -13.18
N PRO A 107 2.81 0.88 -14.07
CA PRO A 107 1.46 0.92 -14.64
C PRO A 107 1.02 -0.38 -15.32
N THR A 108 1.93 -1.08 -16.00
CA THR A 108 1.64 -2.37 -16.63
C THR A 108 1.23 -3.43 -15.61
N LEU A 109 1.93 -3.51 -14.47
CA LEU A 109 1.56 -4.42 -13.38
C LEU A 109 0.28 -3.96 -12.69
N ALA A 110 0.03 -2.65 -12.56
CA ALA A 110 -1.22 -2.12 -12.05
C ALA A 110 -2.42 -2.58 -12.89
N ALA A 111 -2.32 -2.46 -14.21
CA ALA A 111 -3.34 -2.94 -15.14
C ALA A 111 -3.59 -4.45 -14.97
N ASP A 112 -2.53 -5.25 -14.85
CA ASP A 112 -2.63 -6.71 -14.70
C ASP A 112 -3.20 -7.15 -13.33
N TYR A 113 -2.86 -6.44 -12.25
CA TYR A 113 -2.99 -7.00 -10.89
C TYR A 113 -3.76 -6.16 -9.87
N HIS A 114 -4.23 -4.94 -10.19
CA HIS A 114 -5.02 -4.14 -9.25
C HIS A 114 -6.22 -4.90 -8.67
N ARG A 115 -6.86 -5.76 -9.48
CA ARG A 115 -8.02 -6.56 -9.04
C ARG A 115 -7.67 -7.53 -7.93
N ILE A 116 -6.45 -8.08 -7.94
CA ILE A 116 -5.96 -9.01 -6.92
C ILE A 116 -5.69 -8.25 -5.62
N LEU A 117 -5.07 -7.06 -5.72
CA LEU A 117 -4.89 -6.21 -4.55
C LEU A 117 -6.23 -5.85 -3.89
N ILE A 118 -7.22 -5.48 -4.70
CA ILE A 118 -8.56 -5.11 -4.23
C ILE A 118 -9.29 -6.33 -3.65
N SER A 119 -9.11 -7.53 -4.21
CA SER A 119 -9.81 -8.72 -3.71
C SER A 119 -9.40 -9.11 -2.27
N TYR A 120 -8.29 -8.59 -1.74
CA TYR A 120 -7.90 -8.77 -0.33
C TYR A 120 -8.82 -8.07 0.68
N VAL A 121 -9.66 -7.13 0.23
CA VAL A 121 -10.65 -6.44 1.08
C VAL A 121 -12.09 -6.76 0.69
N GLN A 122 -12.30 -7.67 -0.27
CA GLN A 122 -13.61 -8.07 -0.76
C GLN A 122 -14.06 -9.35 -0.06
N ASP A 123 -14.84 -9.18 1.00
CA ASP A 123 -15.53 -10.30 1.67
C ASP A 123 -16.72 -10.74 0.78
N MET A 124 -16.51 -11.82 0.04
CA MET A 124 -17.48 -12.36 -0.90
C MET A 124 -17.96 -13.73 -0.43
N ALA A 125 -19.20 -14.10 -0.78
CA ALA A 125 -19.70 -15.43 -0.50
C ALA A 125 -18.89 -16.51 -1.25
N GLY A 126 -18.48 -17.56 -0.53
CA GLY A 126 -17.66 -18.65 -1.05
C GLY A 126 -16.16 -18.40 -0.93
N ASP A 127 -15.35 -19.19 -1.65
CA ASP A 127 -13.90 -19.05 -1.61
C ASP A 127 -13.48 -17.70 -2.21
N CYS A 128 -12.87 -16.85 -1.40
CA CYS A 128 -12.34 -15.56 -1.80
C CYS A 128 -10.96 -15.32 -1.19
N THR A 129 -10.29 -14.27 -1.63
CA THR A 129 -8.96 -13.90 -1.12
C THR A 129 -9.04 -12.91 0.03
N PHE A 130 -10.19 -12.73 0.67
CA PHE A 130 -10.34 -11.77 1.74
C PHE A 130 -9.31 -12.03 2.85
N ILE A 131 -8.61 -11.00 3.30
CA ILE A 131 -7.68 -11.15 4.42
C ILE A 131 -8.50 -11.08 5.70
N ASP A 132 -8.74 -12.20 6.37
CA ASP A 132 -9.53 -12.25 7.61
C ASP A 132 -8.84 -11.51 8.77
N HIS A 133 -7.51 -11.57 8.84
CA HIS A 133 -6.74 -10.93 9.90
C HIS A 133 -6.77 -9.40 9.77
N ALA A 134 -7.66 -8.75 10.52
CA ALA A 134 -7.91 -7.30 10.43
C ALA A 134 -6.64 -6.42 10.52
N PRO A 135 -5.68 -6.67 11.43
CA PRO A 135 -4.42 -5.92 11.46
C PRO A 135 -3.60 -6.02 10.17
N LEU A 136 -3.58 -7.18 9.51
CA LEU A 136 -2.89 -7.36 8.23
C LEU A 136 -3.64 -6.65 7.10
N ARG A 137 -4.98 -6.68 7.14
CA ARG A 137 -5.84 -6.01 6.16
C ARG A 137 -5.65 -4.49 6.10
N LEU A 138 -5.16 -3.86 7.19
CA LEU A 138 -4.73 -2.45 7.16
C LEU A 138 -3.66 -2.18 6.10
N GLY A 139 -2.75 -3.13 5.86
CA GLY A 139 -1.78 -3.04 4.78
C GLY A 139 -2.45 -3.00 3.40
N ALA A 140 -3.52 -3.76 3.19
CA ALA A 140 -4.28 -3.75 1.94
C ALA A 140 -5.03 -2.42 1.75
N TRP A 141 -5.63 -1.86 2.81
CA TRP A 141 -6.23 -0.53 2.76
C TRP A 141 -5.21 0.55 2.38
N TRP A 142 -4.02 0.53 2.99
CA TRP A 142 -2.96 1.46 2.64
C TRP A 142 -2.52 1.29 1.19
N ALA A 143 -2.36 0.04 0.74
CA ALA A 143 -1.96 -0.26 -0.63
C ALA A 143 -2.99 0.20 -1.67
N ILE A 144 -4.28 0.10 -1.37
CA ILE A 144 -5.37 0.64 -2.21
C ILE A 144 -5.32 2.17 -2.22
N ALA A 145 -5.10 2.83 -1.08
CA ALA A 145 -4.91 4.28 -1.03
C ALA A 145 -3.69 4.74 -1.84
N ARG A 146 -2.60 3.96 -1.80
CA ARG A 146 -1.39 4.20 -2.60
C ARG A 146 -1.64 3.99 -4.10
N LEU A 147 -2.40 2.95 -4.46
CA LEU A 147 -2.86 2.76 -5.84
C LEU A 147 -3.74 3.92 -6.29
N ALA A 148 -4.67 4.39 -5.46
CA ALA A 148 -5.56 5.50 -5.79
C ALA A 148 -4.82 6.81 -6.07
N GLU A 149 -3.67 7.02 -5.43
CA GLU A 149 -2.80 8.17 -5.72
C GLU A 149 -2.15 8.08 -7.12
N ALA A 150 -1.81 6.89 -7.58
CA ALA A 150 -1.08 6.69 -8.84
C ALA A 150 -1.98 6.37 -10.05
N ALA A 151 -3.09 5.67 -9.82
CA ALA A 151 -4.04 5.18 -10.81
C ALA A 151 -5.47 5.16 -10.21
N PRO A 152 -6.07 6.34 -9.96
CA PRO A 152 -7.38 6.47 -9.32
C PRO A 152 -8.49 5.70 -10.05
N GLU A 153 -8.41 5.59 -11.37
CA GLU A 153 -9.35 4.84 -12.21
C GLU A 153 -9.34 3.33 -11.93
N LEU A 154 -8.17 2.76 -11.62
CA LEU A 154 -8.05 1.35 -11.25
C LEU A 154 -8.53 1.12 -9.80
N ALA A 155 -8.20 2.05 -8.90
CA ALA A 155 -8.62 2.00 -7.50
C ALA A 155 -10.13 2.22 -7.31
N ALA A 156 -10.80 2.93 -8.23
CA ALA A 156 -12.25 3.17 -8.20
C ALA A 156 -13.08 1.88 -8.11
N ARG A 157 -12.53 0.74 -8.55
CA ARG A 157 -13.16 -0.57 -8.39
C ARG A 157 -13.43 -0.95 -6.93
N ALA A 158 -12.64 -0.43 -5.99
CA ALA A 158 -12.78 -0.68 -4.55
C ALA A 158 -13.76 0.27 -3.84
N LEU A 159 -14.47 1.15 -4.56
CA LEU A 159 -15.36 2.14 -3.95
C LEU A 159 -16.41 1.56 -3.00
N PRO A 160 -17.07 0.43 -3.28
CA PRO A 160 -18.01 -0.18 -2.33
C PRO A 160 -17.33 -0.54 -1.01
N GLU A 161 -16.18 -1.18 -1.07
CA GLU A 161 -15.42 -1.65 0.09
C GLU A 161 -14.82 -0.47 0.87
N LEU A 162 -14.30 0.54 0.17
CA LEU A 162 -13.82 1.79 0.77
C LEU A 162 -14.96 2.54 1.47
N THR A 163 -16.16 2.57 0.87
CA THR A 163 -17.32 3.22 1.48
C THR A 163 -17.74 2.51 2.76
N ALA A 164 -17.74 1.18 2.77
CA ALA A 164 -18.03 0.39 3.96
C ALA A 164 -16.94 0.56 5.04
N ALA A 165 -15.67 0.64 4.65
CA ALA A 165 -14.54 0.81 5.55
C ALA A 165 -14.54 2.16 6.29
N LEU A 166 -15.32 3.15 5.84
CA LEU A 166 -15.53 4.41 6.59
C LEU A 166 -16.28 4.22 7.92
N ASP A 167 -16.90 3.06 8.14
CA ASP A 167 -17.54 2.68 9.41
C ASP A 167 -16.81 1.51 10.12
N ASP A 168 -15.60 1.14 9.66
CA ASP A 168 -14.80 0.07 10.29
C ASP A 168 -14.44 0.41 11.74
N CYS A 169 -14.24 -0.60 12.59
CA CYS A 169 -13.87 -0.39 14.00
C CYS A 169 -12.47 0.23 14.15
N SER A 170 -11.57 0.00 13.19
CA SER A 170 -10.23 0.59 13.14
C SER A 170 -10.26 2.03 12.62
N ALA A 171 -9.74 2.96 13.43
CA ALA A 171 -9.55 4.35 12.99
C ALA A 171 -8.62 4.47 11.78
N GLU A 172 -7.60 3.59 11.70
CA GLU A 172 -6.68 3.55 10.57
C GLU A 172 -7.39 3.11 9.28
N ALA A 173 -8.26 2.09 9.34
CA ALA A 173 -9.05 1.68 8.18
C ALA A 173 -9.96 2.80 7.68
N ARG A 174 -10.69 3.48 8.58
CA ARG A 174 -11.54 4.63 8.23
C ARG A 174 -10.74 5.77 7.61
N GLY A 175 -9.60 6.11 8.19
CA GLY A 175 -8.70 7.16 7.70
C GLY A 175 -8.10 6.86 6.32
N LEU A 176 -7.63 5.62 6.11
CA LEU A 176 -7.09 5.17 4.82
C LEU A 176 -8.17 5.07 3.74
N ALA A 177 -9.39 4.64 4.11
CA ALA A 177 -10.52 4.61 3.19
C ALA A 177 -10.89 6.02 2.69
N ALA A 178 -10.99 6.98 3.62
CA ALA A 178 -11.22 8.38 3.28
C ALA A 178 -10.09 8.95 2.40
N LEU A 179 -8.83 8.63 2.70
CA LEU A 179 -7.68 9.03 1.87
C LEU A 179 -7.76 8.45 0.45
N ALA A 180 -8.12 7.18 0.29
CA ALA A 180 -8.30 6.58 -1.03
C ALA A 180 -9.43 7.26 -1.82
N ILE A 181 -10.58 7.50 -1.16
CA ILE A 181 -11.74 8.17 -1.77
C ILE A 181 -11.39 9.61 -2.19
N GLU A 182 -10.63 10.34 -1.38
CA GLU A 182 -10.11 11.68 -1.70
C GLU A 182 -9.33 11.68 -3.03
N ARG A 183 -8.54 10.62 -3.29
CA ARG A 183 -7.75 10.48 -4.52
C ARG A 183 -8.55 9.98 -5.70
N ILE A 184 -9.51 9.07 -5.48
CA ILE A 184 -10.41 8.56 -6.52
C ILE A 184 -11.34 9.66 -7.05
N LYS A 185 -11.83 10.55 -6.18
CA LYS A 185 -12.80 11.61 -6.51
C LYS A 185 -14.05 11.06 -7.20
N PRO A 186 -14.75 10.10 -6.59
CA PRO A 186 -15.92 9.48 -7.20
C PRO A 186 -17.09 10.47 -7.32
N GLU A 187 -18.02 10.16 -8.21
CA GLU A 187 -19.29 10.88 -8.26
C GLU A 187 -20.03 10.79 -6.91
N PRO A 188 -20.68 11.88 -6.47
CA PRO A 188 -21.35 11.93 -5.18
C PRO A 188 -22.57 11.01 -5.14
N ALA A 189 -22.45 9.87 -4.44
CA ALA A 189 -23.58 9.02 -4.07
C ALA A 189 -24.09 9.36 -2.66
N LYS A 190 -25.40 9.28 -2.43
CA LYS A 190 -26.01 9.60 -1.12
C LYS A 190 -25.41 8.79 0.04
N THR A 191 -25.17 7.49 -0.18
CA THR A 191 -24.56 6.59 0.81
C THR A 191 -23.13 6.99 1.13
N LEU A 192 -22.33 7.28 0.11
CA LEU A 192 -20.96 7.75 0.26
C LEU A 192 -20.89 9.09 0.99
N LEU A 193 -21.70 10.08 0.59
CA LEU A 193 -21.73 11.39 1.23
C LEU A 193 -22.11 11.30 2.71
N ALA A 194 -23.04 10.41 3.07
CA ALA A 194 -23.43 10.18 4.46
C ALA A 194 -22.28 9.56 5.28
N ALA A 195 -21.57 8.58 4.71
CA ALA A 195 -20.41 7.96 5.36
C ALA A 195 -19.25 8.97 5.54
N LEU A 196 -18.92 9.73 4.50
CA LEU A 196 -17.92 10.79 4.56
C LEU A 196 -18.27 11.90 5.56
N SER A 197 -19.56 12.22 5.71
CA SER A 197 -20.01 13.21 6.70
C SER A 197 -19.78 12.73 8.13
N ARG A 198 -19.96 11.42 8.41
CA ARG A 198 -19.59 10.84 9.72
C ARG A 198 -18.08 10.90 9.92
N ALA A 199 -17.32 10.42 8.94
CA ALA A 199 -15.85 10.42 8.99
C ALA A 199 -15.30 11.84 9.21
N ALA A 200 -15.88 12.87 8.59
CA ALA A 200 -15.50 14.28 8.73
C ALA A 200 -15.64 14.86 10.15
N THR A 201 -16.37 14.17 11.03
CA THR A 201 -16.58 14.53 12.45
C THR A 201 -15.98 13.50 13.42
N ASP A 202 -15.31 12.48 12.91
CA ASP A 202 -14.72 11.41 13.71
C ASP A 202 -13.48 11.93 14.48
N PRO A 203 -13.48 11.90 15.83
CA PRO A 203 -12.38 12.43 16.63
C PRO A 203 -11.15 11.51 16.67
N ALA A 204 -11.22 10.30 16.11
CA ALA A 204 -10.14 9.34 16.16
C ALA A 204 -8.92 9.79 15.34
N THR A 205 -7.75 9.46 15.86
CA THR A 205 -6.46 9.67 15.21
C THR A 205 -5.84 8.33 14.83
N PHE A 206 -4.97 8.34 13.83
CA PHE A 206 -4.20 7.17 13.40
C PHE A 206 -2.81 7.58 12.94
N THR A 207 -1.92 6.61 12.79
CA THR A 207 -0.58 6.84 12.23
C THR A 207 -0.64 6.63 10.72
N ARG A 208 -0.26 7.63 9.94
CA ARG A 208 -0.17 7.54 8.48
C ARG A 208 1.29 7.52 8.05
N PHE A 209 1.62 6.69 7.07
CA PHE A 209 2.87 6.80 6.34
C PHE A 209 2.74 7.86 5.23
N ASP A 210 3.59 8.89 5.25
CA ASP A 210 3.53 10.03 4.31
C ASP A 210 4.40 9.88 3.07
N GLY A 211 4.94 8.68 2.85
CA GLY A 211 5.88 8.38 1.77
C GLY A 211 7.33 8.24 2.25
N TRP A 212 7.66 8.70 3.47
CA TRP A 212 8.96 8.40 4.07
C TRP A 212 8.97 8.30 5.60
N ASN A 213 8.01 8.94 6.27
CA ASN A 213 7.89 8.97 7.72
C ASN A 213 6.51 8.50 8.17
N LEU A 214 6.45 8.03 9.40
CA LEU A 214 5.20 7.77 10.11
C LEU A 214 4.81 9.05 10.86
N VAL A 215 3.65 9.60 10.54
CA VAL A 215 3.15 10.87 11.07
C VAL A 215 1.75 10.68 11.65
N PRO A 216 1.36 11.43 12.69
CA PRO A 216 -0.02 11.43 13.16
C PRO A 216 -0.94 12.04 12.10
N ASP A 217 -2.15 11.49 11.98
CA ASP A 217 -3.23 12.02 11.16
C ASP A 217 -4.59 11.80 11.85
N ALA A 218 -5.64 12.43 11.33
CA ALA A 218 -6.98 12.39 11.89
C ALA A 218 -8.02 11.90 10.87
N VAL A 219 -8.95 11.07 11.32
CA VAL A 219 -10.05 10.58 10.47
C VAL A 219 -10.92 11.75 10.00
N ALA A 220 -11.24 12.70 10.90
CA ALA A 220 -11.94 13.94 10.54
C ALA A 220 -11.27 14.71 9.39
N ALA A 221 -9.94 14.88 9.43
CA ALA A 221 -9.22 15.62 8.40
C ALA A 221 -9.32 14.91 7.03
N ARG A 222 -9.14 13.58 7.00
CA ARG A 222 -9.29 12.79 5.77
C ARG A 222 -10.74 12.78 5.26
N GLY A 223 -11.71 12.64 6.16
CA GLY A 223 -13.14 12.68 5.82
C GLY A 223 -13.58 14.03 5.22
N GLN A 224 -13.10 15.14 5.79
CA GLN A 224 -13.35 16.48 5.25
C GLN A 224 -12.73 16.69 3.87
N ALA A 225 -11.48 16.26 3.69
CA ALA A 225 -10.79 16.34 2.40
C ALA A 225 -11.50 15.52 1.32
N ALA A 226 -11.87 14.28 1.62
CA ALA A 226 -12.62 13.42 0.71
C ALA A 226 -14.01 13.99 0.38
N LEU A 227 -14.72 14.53 1.37
CA LEU A 227 -16.02 15.16 1.16
C LEU A 227 -15.93 16.40 0.25
N ALA A 228 -14.88 17.21 0.42
CA ALA A 228 -14.61 18.35 -0.45
C ALA A 228 -14.28 17.89 -1.87
N ALA A 229 -13.46 16.85 -2.02
CA ALA A 229 -13.07 16.30 -3.31
C ALA A 229 -14.29 15.77 -4.12
N CYS A 230 -15.22 15.06 -3.49
CA CYS A 230 -16.44 14.56 -4.14
C CYS A 230 -17.40 15.68 -4.58
N ARG A 231 -17.39 16.84 -3.91
CA ARG A 231 -18.29 17.96 -4.22
C ARG A 231 -17.79 18.85 -5.35
N LEU A 232 -16.50 18.77 -5.70
CA LEU A 232 -15.89 19.57 -6.77
C LEU A 232 -16.00 18.92 -8.17
N CYS A 233 -16.59 17.72 -8.26
CA CYS A 233 -16.82 17.02 -9.52
C CYS A 233 -18.20 17.34 -10.16
N GLY A 234 -18.85 18.43 -9.72
CA GLY A 234 -20.13 18.93 -10.26
C GLY A 234 -19.98 20.28 -10.96
#